data_AF-A0A6A4NDC6-F1
#
_entry.id   AF-A0A6A4NDC6-F1
#
_cell.length_a   1.000
_cell.length_b   1.000
_cell.length_c   1.000
_cell.angle_alpha   90.00
_cell.angle_beta   90.00
_cell.angle_gamma   90.00
#
_symmetry.space_group_name_H-M   'P 1'
#
loop_
_entity.id
_entity.type
_entity.pdbx_description
1 polymer ?
#
loop_
_entity_poly.entity_id
_entity_poly.type
_entity_poly.pdbx_seq_one_letter_code
_entity_poly.pdbx_strand_id
1 'polypeptide(L)'
;MLLNVKFQFAQLQLTSSNFVVRMRTAEIRATLIESYKCSELMMNTRRRIQMLQPNEEEVIESKVRRSTSWWKQLRTVTQRSFLNMSRDIGYYLLRIIFYVVVSITIGIIFFHIGTDSNSILARGKCVSFIYGFMICLSCGGLPFFIEELKLFQVERSKGHYGEAAFVLANIISSFPFLLVISLFCGVIIYFMVQFHPGATNLAFFCINLFCCLSVAETCIMTVASVVPNVLMGIGTGTGVLIFMMMPSQIFRRLPDIPKFFWRYPMSYLSFTTWAMQVQ
;
A
#
# COMPACT_ATOMS: atom_id res chain seq x y z
N MET A 1 -6.14 -56.57 40.42
CA MET A 1 -6.87 -56.13 39.21
C MET A 1 -5.98 -55.43 38.18
N LEU A 2 -5.11 -54.47 38.57
CA LEU A 2 -4.20 -53.75 37.65
C LEU A 2 -3.07 -54.60 37.04
N LEU A 3 -2.64 -55.68 37.69
CA LEU A 3 -1.62 -56.61 37.15
C LEU A 3 -2.15 -57.46 35.98
N ASN A 4 -3.44 -57.81 36.00
CA ASN A 4 -4.04 -58.66 34.95
C ASN A 4 -4.23 -57.90 33.63
N VAL A 5 -4.48 -56.59 33.72
CA VAL A 5 -4.65 -55.70 32.55
C VAL A 5 -3.31 -55.43 31.86
N LYS A 6 -2.21 -55.26 32.61
CA LYS A 6 -0.85 -55.14 32.04
C LYS A 6 -0.38 -56.44 31.39
N PHE A 7 -0.74 -57.59 31.94
CA PHE A 7 -0.38 -58.90 31.37
C PHE A 7 -1.15 -59.19 30.07
N GLN A 8 -2.43 -58.84 30.00
CA GLN A 8 -3.21 -58.92 28.75
C GLN A 8 -2.71 -57.94 27.67
N PHE A 9 -2.31 -56.72 28.04
CA PHE A 9 -1.71 -55.77 27.09
C PHE A 9 -0.35 -56.25 26.57
N ALA A 10 0.48 -56.85 27.42
CA ALA A 10 1.77 -57.41 27.03
C ALA A 10 1.61 -58.64 26.09
N GLN A 11 0.63 -59.52 26.34
CA GLN A 11 0.32 -60.63 25.44
C GLN A 11 -0.28 -60.17 24.10
N LEU A 12 -1.10 -59.12 24.08
CA LEU A 12 -1.59 -58.50 22.84
C LEU A 12 -0.45 -57.87 22.02
N GLN A 13 0.56 -57.26 22.67
CA GLN A 13 1.73 -56.71 21.97
C GLN A 13 2.69 -57.79 21.45
N LEU A 14 2.89 -58.89 22.19
CA LEU A 14 3.73 -60.01 21.75
C LEU A 14 3.12 -60.80 20.58
N THR A 15 1.78 -60.94 20.55
CA THR A 15 1.06 -61.59 19.44
C THR A 15 0.99 -60.66 18.21
N SER A 16 0.83 -59.35 18.44
CA SER A 16 0.95 -58.30 17.41
C SER A 16 2.35 -58.26 16.78
N SER A 17 3.42 -58.37 17.58
CA SER A 17 4.80 -58.31 17.07
C SER A 17 5.10 -59.42 16.06
N ASN A 18 4.69 -60.66 16.32
CA ASN A 18 4.87 -61.78 15.38
C ASN A 18 3.91 -61.73 14.18
N PHE A 19 2.78 -61.05 14.30
CA PHE A 19 1.77 -60.89 13.24
C PHE A 19 2.08 -59.72 12.28
N VAL A 20 2.63 -58.63 12.81
CA VAL A 20 3.04 -57.42 12.07
C VAL A 20 4.26 -57.68 11.19
N VAL A 21 5.15 -58.61 11.58
CA VAL A 21 6.37 -58.97 10.83
C VAL A 21 6.06 -59.61 9.46
N ARG A 22 4.82 -60.06 9.20
CA ARG A 22 4.45 -60.75 7.94
C ARG A 22 3.47 -59.98 7.05
N MET A 23 2.94 -58.85 7.49
CA MET A 23 1.95 -58.10 6.73
C MET A 23 2.57 -57.07 5.80
N ARG A 24 1.96 -56.89 4.63
CA ARG A 24 2.29 -55.74 3.77
C ARG A 24 1.74 -54.46 4.40
N THR A 25 2.41 -53.33 4.15
CA THR A 25 2.03 -52.01 4.69
C THR A 25 0.56 -51.63 4.43
N ALA A 26 -0.03 -52.12 3.33
CA ALA A 26 -1.43 -51.94 3.00
C ALA A 26 -2.40 -52.64 3.97
N GLU A 27 -2.06 -53.86 4.42
CA GLU A 27 -2.89 -54.66 5.33
C GLU A 27 -2.83 -54.11 6.77
N ILE A 28 -1.65 -53.65 7.18
CA ILE A 28 -1.46 -52.97 8.47
C ILE A 28 -2.30 -51.69 8.51
N ARG A 29 -2.28 -50.90 7.43
CA ARG A 29 -3.08 -49.68 7.30
C ARG A 29 -4.58 -49.99 7.33
N ALA A 30 -5.03 -51.02 6.62
CA ALA A 30 -6.43 -51.43 6.63
C ALA A 30 -6.89 -51.84 8.04
N THR A 31 -6.09 -52.66 8.73
CA THR A 31 -6.37 -53.13 10.09
C THR A 31 -6.41 -51.97 11.11
N LEU A 32 -5.50 -50.99 10.97
CA LEU A 32 -5.49 -49.78 11.80
C LEU A 32 -6.72 -48.89 11.55
N ILE A 33 -7.17 -48.76 10.30
CA ILE A 33 -8.38 -48.00 9.97
C ILE A 33 -9.62 -48.70 10.53
N GLU A 34 -9.71 -50.03 10.40
CA GLU A 34 -10.82 -50.84 10.92
C GLU A 34 -10.89 -50.74 12.44
N SER A 35 -9.77 -50.94 13.12
CA SER A 35 -9.68 -50.84 14.58
C SER A 35 -9.95 -49.42 15.10
N TYR A 36 -9.51 -48.38 14.38
CA TYR A 36 -9.85 -47.00 14.71
C TYR A 36 -11.35 -46.73 14.57
N LYS A 37 -12.00 -47.20 13.49
CA LYS A 37 -13.45 -47.06 13.29
C LYS A 37 -14.27 -47.69 14.42
N CYS A 38 -13.80 -48.82 14.95
CA CYS A 38 -14.46 -49.55 16.03
C CYS A 38 -14.03 -49.08 17.45
N SER A 39 -13.10 -48.12 17.54
CA SER A 39 -12.58 -47.62 18.82
C SER A 39 -13.45 -46.51 19.41
N GLU A 40 -13.48 -46.45 20.74
CA GLU A 40 -14.07 -45.37 21.52
C GLU A 40 -13.46 -43.99 21.17
N LEU A 41 -12.22 -43.96 20.70
CA LEU A 41 -11.53 -42.75 20.21
C LEU A 41 -12.24 -42.11 19.00
N MET A 42 -12.72 -42.92 18.06
CA MET A 42 -13.46 -42.42 16.90
C MET A 42 -14.81 -41.86 17.32
N MET A 43 -15.51 -42.50 18.27
CA MET A 43 -16.77 -41.98 18.79
C MET A 43 -16.60 -40.66 19.54
N ASN A 44 -15.57 -40.52 20.37
CA ASN A 44 -15.26 -39.26 21.05
C ASN A 44 -14.82 -38.16 20.06
N THR A 45 -14.05 -38.51 19.03
CA THR A 45 -13.64 -37.56 17.99
C THR A 45 -14.83 -37.10 17.16
N ARG A 46 -15.73 -38.02 16.78
CA ARG A 46 -16.96 -37.72 16.03
C ARG A 46 -17.94 -36.88 16.84
N ARG A 47 -18.09 -37.15 18.15
CA ARG A 47 -18.87 -36.30 19.07
C ARG A 47 -18.29 -34.89 19.16
N ARG A 48 -16.96 -34.75 19.27
CA ARG A 48 -16.30 -33.44 19.26
C ARG A 48 -16.52 -32.72 17.93
N ILE A 49 -16.36 -33.39 16.78
CA ILE A 49 -16.61 -32.79 15.46
C ILE A 49 -18.09 -32.34 15.32
N GLN A 50 -19.04 -33.13 15.82
CA GLN A 50 -20.47 -32.77 15.80
C GLN A 50 -20.83 -31.64 16.78
N MET A 51 -20.10 -31.49 17.89
CA MET A 51 -20.23 -30.31 18.76
C MET A 51 -19.65 -29.05 18.11
N LEU A 52 -18.70 -29.20 17.18
CA LEU A 52 -17.97 -28.12 16.50
C LEU A 52 -18.57 -27.71 15.13
N GLN A 53 -19.62 -28.36 14.62
CA GLN A 53 -20.32 -28.00 13.36
C GLN A 53 -21.84 -27.92 13.60
N PRO A 54 -22.65 -26.98 13.05
CA PRO A 54 -22.38 -25.72 12.33
C PRO A 54 -22.70 -24.47 13.18
N ASN A 55 -23.16 -24.64 14.42
CA ASN A 55 -23.55 -23.53 15.28
C ASN A 55 -22.35 -22.70 15.74
N GLU A 56 -21.15 -23.27 15.85
CA GLU A 56 -19.95 -22.49 16.15
C GLU A 56 -19.37 -21.78 14.93
N GLU A 57 -19.45 -22.33 13.71
CA GLU A 57 -19.01 -21.60 12.51
C GLU A 57 -19.93 -20.40 12.21
N GLU A 58 -21.26 -20.54 12.30
CA GLU A 58 -22.18 -19.40 12.14
C GLU A 58 -22.12 -18.41 13.31
N VAL A 59 -21.94 -18.88 14.56
CA VAL A 59 -21.83 -17.99 15.72
C VAL A 59 -20.46 -17.32 15.80
N ILE A 60 -19.37 -17.99 15.41
CA ILE A 60 -18.04 -17.37 15.34
C ILE A 60 -17.96 -16.45 14.11
N GLU A 61 -18.48 -16.82 12.94
CA GLU A 61 -18.59 -15.88 11.82
C GLU A 61 -19.45 -14.67 12.19
N SER A 62 -20.64 -14.86 12.77
CA SER A 62 -21.52 -13.73 13.11
C SER A 62 -20.99 -12.87 14.26
N LYS A 63 -20.21 -13.42 15.18
CA LYS A 63 -19.61 -12.73 16.34
C LYS A 63 -18.22 -12.14 16.04
N VAL A 64 -17.49 -12.66 15.05
CA VAL A 64 -16.30 -12.00 14.45
C VAL A 64 -16.74 -10.89 13.48
N ARG A 65 -17.85 -11.10 12.76
CA ARG A 65 -18.45 -10.12 11.83
C ARG A 65 -19.19 -8.98 12.55
N ARG A 66 -19.51 -9.13 13.84
CA ARG A 66 -20.05 -8.06 14.69
C ARG A 66 -19.07 -7.68 15.80
N SER A 67 -18.58 -6.43 15.72
CA SER A 67 -17.90 -5.69 16.80
C SER A 67 -16.37 -5.67 16.80
N THR A 68 -15.80 -5.32 15.64
CA THR A 68 -14.77 -4.27 15.69
C THR A 68 -15.27 -3.11 14.84
N SER A 69 -15.31 -1.91 15.43
CA SER A 69 -15.64 -0.69 14.68
C SER A 69 -14.74 -0.61 13.44
N TRP A 70 -15.29 -0.22 12.29
CA TRP A 70 -14.53 0.00 11.06
C TRP A 70 -13.27 0.86 11.31
N TRP A 71 -13.38 1.83 12.22
CA TRP A 71 -12.27 2.66 12.69
C TRP A 71 -11.18 1.90 13.45
N LYS A 72 -11.57 0.91 14.28
CA LYS A 72 -10.63 0.06 15.00
C LYS A 72 -9.89 -0.87 14.05
N GLN A 73 -10.59 -1.41 13.05
CA GLN A 73 -9.98 -2.20 11.98
C GLN A 73 -9.02 -1.34 11.15
N LEU A 74 -9.46 -0.16 10.71
CA LEU A 74 -8.64 0.79 9.96
C LEU A 74 -7.38 1.16 10.75
N ARG A 75 -7.51 1.55 12.02
CA ARG A 75 -6.37 1.92 12.87
C ARG A 75 -5.37 0.77 13.03
N THR A 76 -5.84 -0.46 13.27
CA THR A 76 -4.96 -1.62 13.41
C THR A 76 -4.25 -1.95 12.10
N VAL A 77 -4.94 -1.84 10.96
CA VAL A 77 -4.34 -2.04 9.63
C VAL A 77 -3.35 -0.92 9.31
N THR A 78 -3.66 0.35 9.61
CA THR A 78 -2.72 1.47 9.46
C THR A 78 -1.48 1.29 10.32
N GLN A 79 -1.61 0.86 11.57
CA GLN A 79 -0.45 0.62 12.43
C GLN A 79 0.42 -0.55 11.90
N ARG A 80 -0.19 -1.61 11.38
CA ARG A 80 0.53 -2.71 10.73
C ARG A 80 1.20 -2.26 9.44
N SER A 81 0.48 -1.51 8.59
CA SER A 81 1.01 -0.95 7.34
C SER A 81 2.17 0.00 7.64
N PHE A 82 2.06 0.88 8.64
CA PHE A 82 3.16 1.76 9.06
C PHE A 82 4.40 0.99 9.53
N LEU A 83 4.23 -0.08 10.31
CA LEU A 83 5.33 -0.94 10.72
C LEU A 83 5.95 -1.72 9.54
N ASN A 84 5.12 -2.16 8.59
CA ASN A 84 5.58 -2.84 7.37
C ASN A 84 6.41 -1.88 6.50
N MET A 85 5.85 -0.69 6.26
CA MET A 85 6.45 0.41 5.53
C MET A 85 7.76 0.89 6.17
N SER A 86 7.82 0.94 7.51
CA SER A 86 9.03 1.29 8.24
C SER A 86 10.09 0.18 8.25
N ARG A 87 9.74 -1.09 8.03
CA ARG A 87 10.71 -2.20 7.92
C ARG A 87 11.33 -2.25 6.53
N ASP A 88 10.60 -1.86 5.49
CA ASP A 88 11.11 -1.67 4.13
C ASP A 88 11.78 -0.30 3.94
N ILE A 89 12.72 0.02 4.84
CA ILE A 89 13.39 1.32 4.91
C ILE A 89 14.16 1.66 3.62
N GLY A 90 14.65 0.64 2.91
CA GLY A 90 15.48 0.83 1.70
C GLY A 90 14.75 1.59 0.59
N TYR A 91 13.48 1.26 0.33
CA TYR A 91 12.69 1.90 -0.73
C TYR A 91 12.34 3.35 -0.38
N TYR A 92 11.85 3.60 0.83
CA TYR A 92 11.53 4.95 1.30
C TYR A 92 12.77 5.84 1.38
N LEU A 93 13.91 5.29 1.81
CA LEU A 93 15.18 6.03 1.83
C LEU A 93 15.64 6.38 0.41
N LEU A 94 15.63 5.41 -0.51
CA LEU A 94 16.00 5.61 -1.90
C LEU A 94 15.09 6.65 -2.56
N ARG A 95 13.79 6.63 -2.24
CA ARG A 95 12.84 7.65 -2.68
C ARG A 95 13.21 9.03 -2.13
N ILE A 96 13.44 9.20 -0.82
CA ILE A 96 13.91 10.48 -0.25
C ILE A 96 15.16 10.99 -0.99
N ILE A 97 16.14 10.12 -1.22
CA ILE A 97 17.39 10.48 -1.91
C ILE A 97 17.09 11.04 -3.31
N PHE A 98 16.27 10.35 -4.11
CA PHE A 98 15.91 10.84 -5.45
C PHE A 98 15.20 12.19 -5.42
N TYR A 99 14.26 12.39 -4.51
CA TYR A 99 13.55 13.65 -4.34
C TYR A 99 14.50 14.80 -3.95
N VAL A 100 15.44 14.55 -3.04
CA VAL A 100 16.45 15.54 -2.62
C VAL A 100 17.42 15.86 -3.74
N VAL A 101 17.94 14.86 -4.45
CA VAL A 101 18.87 15.06 -5.59
C VAL A 101 18.23 15.89 -6.69
N VAL A 102 16.97 15.58 -7.04
CA VAL A 102 16.23 16.37 -8.03
C VAL A 102 16.00 17.80 -7.52
N SER A 103 15.62 17.98 -6.26
CA SER A 103 15.42 19.32 -5.68
C SER A 103 16.69 20.17 -5.70
N ILE A 104 17.84 19.59 -5.36
CA ILE A 104 19.14 20.25 -5.46
C ILE A 104 19.45 20.60 -6.92
N THR A 105 19.24 19.68 -7.85
CA THR A 105 19.50 19.91 -9.28
C THR A 105 18.67 21.08 -9.81
N ILE A 106 17.38 21.15 -9.43
CA ILE A 106 16.49 22.26 -9.78
C ILE A 106 16.98 23.57 -9.16
N GLY A 107 17.37 23.54 -7.88
CA GLY A 107 17.93 24.70 -7.19
C GLY A 107 19.23 25.22 -7.84
N ILE A 108 20.06 24.34 -8.40
CA ILE A 108 21.28 24.71 -9.14
C ILE A 108 20.94 25.34 -10.49
N ILE A 109 20.02 24.72 -11.26
CA ILE A 109 19.65 25.22 -12.60
C ILE A 109 19.00 26.62 -12.51
N PHE A 110 18.18 26.84 -11.49
CA PHE A 110 17.45 28.09 -11.27
C PHE A 110 18.06 28.94 -10.15
N PHE A 111 19.38 28.84 -9.97
CA PHE A 111 20.07 29.59 -8.93
C PHE A 111 19.95 31.11 -9.17
N HIS A 112 19.47 31.82 -8.16
CA HIS A 112 19.35 33.28 -8.13
C HIS A 112 18.60 33.89 -9.35
N ILE A 113 17.28 33.68 -9.41
CA ILE A 113 16.46 34.35 -10.42
C ILE A 113 16.33 35.84 -10.07
N GLY A 114 16.98 36.70 -10.87
CA GLY A 114 16.96 38.16 -10.73
C GLY A 114 15.56 38.79 -10.80
N THR A 115 15.48 40.12 -10.89
CA THR A 115 14.21 40.88 -10.80
C THR A 115 13.72 41.47 -12.12
N ASP A 116 14.36 41.14 -13.24
CA ASP A 116 14.00 41.68 -14.56
C ASP A 116 12.66 41.15 -15.08
N SER A 117 12.06 41.79 -16.09
CA SER A 117 10.81 41.30 -16.70
C SER A 117 10.92 39.87 -17.26
N ASN A 118 12.11 39.47 -17.72
CA ASN A 118 12.41 38.09 -18.14
C ASN A 118 12.42 37.11 -16.95
N SER A 119 12.69 37.59 -15.75
CA SER A 119 12.76 36.79 -14.53
C SER A 119 11.38 36.32 -14.08
N ILE A 120 10.30 37.07 -14.37
CA ILE A 120 8.92 36.66 -14.11
C ILE A 120 8.60 35.37 -14.88
N LEU A 121 8.97 35.31 -16.16
CA LEU A 121 8.80 34.10 -16.97
C LEU A 121 9.69 32.97 -16.47
N ALA A 122 10.93 33.26 -16.05
CA ALA A 122 11.84 32.27 -15.50
C ALA A 122 11.32 31.66 -14.19
N ARG A 123 10.68 32.45 -13.31
CA ARG A 123 10.04 31.96 -12.08
C ARG A 123 8.86 31.04 -12.37
N GLY A 124 8.00 31.42 -13.31
CA GLY A 124 6.90 30.55 -13.75
C GLY A 124 7.39 29.22 -14.31
N LYS A 125 8.48 29.24 -15.09
CA LYS A 125 9.14 28.02 -15.60
C LYS A 125 9.78 27.19 -14.48
N CYS A 126 10.40 27.83 -13.50
CA CYS A 126 11.00 27.16 -12.34
C CYS A 126 9.93 26.40 -11.55
N VAL A 127 8.83 27.07 -11.17
CA VAL A 127 7.68 26.46 -10.47
C VAL A 127 7.13 25.29 -11.27
N SER A 128 6.96 25.47 -12.57
CA SER A 128 6.50 24.43 -13.48
C SER A 128 7.42 23.20 -13.53
N PHE A 129 8.74 23.43 -13.52
CA PHE A 129 9.75 22.38 -13.49
C PHE A 129 9.74 21.63 -12.15
N ILE A 130 9.60 22.34 -11.02
CA ILE A 130 9.48 21.75 -9.69
C ILE A 130 8.30 20.76 -9.64
N TYR A 131 7.08 21.23 -9.94
CA TYR A 131 5.91 20.36 -9.86
C TYR A 131 5.94 19.23 -10.88
N GLY A 132 6.38 19.50 -12.12
CA GLY A 132 6.49 18.48 -13.16
C GLY A 132 7.39 17.32 -12.75
N PHE A 133 8.62 17.60 -12.30
CA PHE A 133 9.55 16.55 -11.89
C PHE A 133 9.11 15.83 -10.62
N MET A 134 8.54 16.55 -9.65
CA MET A 134 8.04 15.95 -8.40
C MET A 134 6.89 14.97 -8.64
N ILE A 135 6.00 15.26 -9.60
CA ILE A 135 4.92 14.36 -10.01
C ILE A 135 5.46 13.17 -10.80
N CYS A 136 6.41 13.39 -11.71
CA CYS A 136 7.08 12.30 -12.43
C CYS A 136 7.79 11.33 -11.48
N LEU A 137 8.46 11.83 -10.45
CA LEU A 137 9.10 11.00 -9.42
C LEU A 137 8.09 10.15 -8.63
N SER A 138 6.87 10.65 -8.41
CA SER A 138 5.81 9.90 -7.72
C SER A 138 5.43 8.63 -8.49
N CYS A 139 5.51 8.66 -9.84
CA CYS A 139 5.30 7.45 -10.67
C CYS A 139 6.25 6.30 -10.32
N GLY A 140 7.47 6.61 -9.87
CA GLY A 140 8.47 5.61 -9.50
C GLY A 140 8.05 4.72 -8.34
N GLY A 141 7.05 5.13 -7.56
CA GLY A 141 6.55 4.34 -6.43
C GLY A 141 5.47 3.32 -6.75
N LEU A 142 4.95 3.35 -7.98
CA LEU A 142 3.84 2.49 -8.40
C LEU A 142 4.15 0.99 -8.33
N PRO A 143 5.32 0.48 -8.79
CA PRO A 143 5.59 -0.96 -8.79
C PRO A 143 5.59 -1.57 -7.39
N PHE A 144 6.16 -0.84 -6.43
CA PHE A 144 6.19 -1.25 -5.02
C PHE A 144 4.77 -1.35 -4.44
N PHE A 145 3.93 -0.36 -4.73
CA PHE A 145 2.54 -0.38 -4.25
C PHE A 145 1.73 -1.54 -4.88
N ILE A 146 1.97 -1.89 -6.15
CA ILE A 146 1.34 -3.08 -6.75
C ILE A 146 1.83 -4.37 -6.09
N GLU A 147 3.10 -4.46 -5.76
CA GLU A 147 3.64 -5.62 -5.03
C GLU A 147 3.00 -5.78 -3.65
N GLU A 148 2.85 -4.68 -2.90
CA GLU A 148 2.17 -4.65 -1.61
C GLU A 148 0.68 -5.05 -1.73
N LEU A 149 -0.01 -4.54 -2.76
CA LEU A 149 -1.39 -4.93 -3.05
C LEU A 149 -1.54 -6.42 -3.38
N LYS A 150 -0.60 -7.01 -4.13
CA LYS A 150 -0.63 -8.44 -4.45
C LYS A 150 -0.46 -9.30 -3.20
N LEU A 151 0.49 -8.94 -2.33
CA LEU A 151 0.67 -9.61 -1.04
C LEU A 151 -0.62 -9.53 -0.22
N PHE A 152 -1.22 -8.34 -0.15
CA PHE A 152 -2.48 -8.13 0.55
C PHE A 152 -3.65 -8.94 -0.04
N GLN A 153 -3.78 -9.04 -1.37
CA GLN A 153 -4.82 -9.84 -2.02
C GLN A 153 -4.71 -11.33 -1.64
N VAL A 154 -3.48 -11.85 -1.56
CA VAL A 154 -3.23 -13.23 -1.10
C VAL A 154 -3.62 -13.40 0.38
N GLU A 155 -3.31 -12.44 1.24
CA GLU A 155 -3.72 -12.47 2.65
C GLU A 155 -5.24 -12.34 2.83
N ARG A 156 -5.89 -11.52 2.01
CA ARG A 156 -7.35 -11.31 2.02
C ARG A 156 -8.14 -12.54 1.59
N SER A 157 -7.57 -13.42 0.77
CA SER A 157 -8.20 -14.71 0.43
C SER A 157 -8.57 -15.55 1.68
N LYS A 158 -8.00 -15.21 2.84
CA LYS A 158 -8.30 -15.82 4.16
C LYS A 158 -9.39 -15.09 4.96
N GLY A 159 -10.13 -14.13 4.39
CA GLY A 159 -11.40 -13.60 4.93
C GLY A 159 -11.37 -12.38 5.85
N HIS A 160 -10.24 -11.69 6.06
CA HIS A 160 -10.09 -10.78 7.21
C HIS A 160 -10.35 -9.26 6.99
N TYR A 161 -10.23 -8.69 5.77
CA TYR A 161 -10.23 -7.22 5.59
C TYR A 161 -10.79 -6.70 4.27
N GLY A 162 -11.51 -5.57 4.26
CA GLY A 162 -11.98 -4.89 3.04
C GLY A 162 -10.87 -4.15 2.27
N GLU A 163 -10.92 -4.18 0.94
CA GLU A 163 -9.90 -3.63 0.03
C GLU A 163 -9.71 -2.11 0.16
N ALA A 164 -10.81 -1.35 0.25
CA ALA A 164 -10.75 0.11 0.38
C ALA A 164 -10.12 0.56 1.72
N ALA A 165 -10.31 -0.21 2.80
CA ALA A 165 -9.72 0.10 4.10
C ALA A 165 -8.19 -0.06 4.09
N PHE A 166 -7.67 -1.00 3.30
CA PHE A 166 -6.23 -1.19 3.12
C PHE A 166 -5.61 -0.04 2.33
N VAL A 167 -6.20 0.34 1.19
CA VAL A 167 -5.73 1.46 0.38
C VAL A 167 -5.74 2.76 1.21
N LEU A 168 -6.83 3.01 1.93
CA LEU A 168 -6.94 4.19 2.79
C LEU A 168 -5.92 4.18 3.93
N ALA A 169 -5.68 3.02 4.54
CA ALA A 169 -4.66 2.87 5.56
C ALA A 169 -3.25 3.18 5.02
N ASN A 170 -2.93 2.72 3.81
CA ASN A 170 -1.64 2.96 3.17
C ASN A 170 -1.45 4.44 2.80
N ILE A 171 -2.50 5.09 2.28
CA ILE A 171 -2.51 6.55 2.04
C ILE A 171 -2.16 7.31 3.33
N ILE A 172 -2.86 7.03 4.42
CA ILE A 172 -2.62 7.69 5.73
C ILE A 172 -1.20 7.40 6.24
N SER A 173 -0.71 6.19 6.03
CA SER A 173 0.65 5.76 6.40
C SER A 173 1.75 6.51 5.65
N SER A 174 1.50 6.83 4.37
CA SER A 174 2.45 7.52 3.49
C SER A 174 2.59 9.02 3.76
N PHE A 175 1.58 9.66 4.35
CA PHE A 175 1.55 11.11 4.60
C PHE A 175 2.72 11.65 5.43
N PRO A 176 3.11 11.07 6.58
CA PRO A 176 4.26 11.57 7.33
C PRO A 176 5.56 11.56 6.51
N PHE A 177 5.74 10.56 5.65
CA PHE A 177 6.89 10.47 4.77
C PHE A 177 6.87 11.53 3.66
N LEU A 178 5.71 11.73 3.03
CA LEU A 178 5.49 12.79 2.05
C LEU A 178 5.70 14.19 2.65
N LEU A 179 5.27 14.39 3.89
CA LEU A 179 5.47 15.64 4.63
C LEU A 179 6.97 15.92 4.78
N VAL A 180 7.74 14.95 5.24
CA VAL A 180 9.20 15.08 5.40
C VAL A 180 9.87 15.40 4.06
N ILE A 181 9.54 14.66 2.98
CA ILE A 181 10.06 14.94 1.64
C ILE A 181 9.73 16.37 1.22
N SER A 182 8.47 16.78 1.37
CA SER A 182 8.00 18.09 0.93
C SER A 182 8.70 19.24 1.66
N LEU A 183 8.97 19.06 2.96
CA LEU A 183 9.68 20.04 3.78
C LEU A 183 11.14 20.16 3.34
N PHE A 184 11.85 19.03 3.20
CA PHE A 184 13.25 19.05 2.77
C PHE A 184 13.41 19.63 1.37
N CYS A 185 12.63 19.14 0.40
CA CYS A 185 12.67 19.61 -0.97
C CYS A 185 12.25 21.09 -1.06
N GLY A 186 11.16 21.44 -0.37
CA GLY A 186 10.64 22.80 -0.33
C GLY A 186 11.65 23.80 0.22
N VAL A 187 12.28 23.49 1.36
CA VAL A 187 13.32 24.32 1.99
C VAL A 187 14.52 24.50 1.06
N ILE A 188 15.06 23.39 0.51
CA ILE A 188 16.22 23.44 -0.40
C ILE A 188 15.93 24.35 -1.60
N ILE A 189 14.82 24.10 -2.29
CA ILE A 189 14.45 24.86 -3.49
C ILE A 189 14.22 26.33 -3.14
N TYR A 190 13.53 26.61 -2.02
CA TYR A 190 13.19 27.97 -1.64
C TYR A 190 14.41 28.85 -1.37
N PHE A 191 15.40 28.30 -0.66
CA PHE A 191 16.64 29.01 -0.36
C PHE A 191 17.55 29.13 -1.58
N MET A 192 17.65 28.10 -2.43
CA MET A 192 18.51 28.14 -3.62
C MET A 192 17.98 29.06 -4.72
N VAL A 193 16.66 29.06 -4.96
CA VAL A 193 16.02 29.90 -5.98
C VAL A 193 15.85 31.35 -5.50
N GLN A 194 15.91 31.58 -4.18
CA GLN A 194 15.61 32.86 -3.53
C GLN A 194 14.20 33.36 -3.87
N PHE A 195 13.20 32.55 -3.51
CA PHE A 195 11.81 33.02 -3.52
C PHE A 195 11.61 34.15 -2.49
N HIS A 196 10.42 34.76 -2.51
CA HIS A 196 10.12 35.96 -1.75
C HIS A 196 10.41 35.78 -0.25
N PRO A 197 11.27 36.58 0.40
CA PRO A 197 11.64 36.35 1.79
C PRO A 197 10.41 36.39 2.72
N GLY A 198 10.26 35.41 3.61
CA GLY A 198 9.17 35.33 4.58
C GLY A 198 8.83 33.90 5.00
N ALA A 199 8.71 33.69 6.32
CA ALA A 199 8.39 32.36 6.88
C ALA A 199 6.99 31.87 6.45
N THR A 200 6.03 32.78 6.30
CA THR A 200 4.66 32.46 5.84
C THR A 200 4.66 31.95 4.40
N ASN A 201 5.44 32.59 3.52
CA ASN A 201 5.55 32.21 2.11
C ASN A 201 6.27 30.86 1.93
N LEU A 202 7.30 30.61 2.74
CA LEU A 202 7.97 29.30 2.80
C LEU A 202 7.00 28.20 3.26
N ALA A 203 6.28 28.42 4.36
CA ALA A 203 5.33 27.44 4.87
C ALA A 203 4.22 27.15 3.85
N PHE A 204 3.71 28.19 3.19
CA PHE A 204 2.71 28.05 2.14
C PHE A 204 3.22 27.26 0.95
N PHE A 205 4.45 27.51 0.50
CA PHE A 205 5.09 26.75 -0.57
C PHE A 205 5.25 25.26 -0.20
N CYS A 206 5.74 24.96 1.01
CA CYS A 206 5.89 23.59 1.49
C CYS A 206 4.54 22.87 1.60
N ILE A 207 3.50 23.53 2.11
CA ILE A 207 2.14 22.96 2.21
C ILE A 207 1.56 22.70 0.82
N ASN A 208 1.74 23.63 -0.12
CA ASN A 208 1.29 23.45 -1.50
C ASN A 208 2.00 22.26 -2.18
N LEU A 209 3.32 22.15 -1.97
CA LEU A 209 4.12 21.03 -2.47
C LEU A 209 3.69 19.69 -1.84
N PHE A 210 3.42 19.66 -0.53
CA PHE A 210 2.86 18.51 0.18
C PHE A 210 1.50 18.08 -0.38
N CYS A 211 0.59 19.04 -0.59
CA CYS A 211 -0.75 18.78 -1.11
C CYS A 211 -0.66 18.17 -2.52
N CYS A 212 0.16 18.76 -3.39
CA CYS A 212 0.38 18.29 -4.76
C CYS A 212 0.95 16.86 -4.80
N LEU A 213 1.97 16.58 -3.98
CA LEU A 213 2.55 15.24 -3.88
C LEU A 213 1.56 14.22 -3.32
N SER A 214 0.77 14.60 -2.32
CA SER A 214 -0.25 13.72 -1.72
C SER A 214 -1.33 13.35 -2.75
N VAL A 215 -1.82 14.33 -3.52
CA VAL A 215 -2.80 14.06 -4.58
C VAL A 215 -2.19 13.16 -5.67
N ALA A 216 -0.98 13.45 -6.13
CA ALA A 216 -0.30 12.62 -7.13
C ALA A 216 -0.16 11.15 -6.66
N GLU A 217 0.26 10.95 -5.41
CA GLU A 217 0.41 9.61 -4.82
C GLU A 217 -0.92 8.88 -4.73
N THR A 218 -1.97 9.54 -4.23
CA THR A 218 -3.31 8.92 -4.13
C THR A 218 -3.90 8.58 -5.50
N CYS A 219 -3.65 9.39 -6.53
CA CYS A 219 -4.03 9.07 -7.90
C CYS A 219 -3.33 7.80 -8.40
N ILE A 220 -2.01 7.69 -8.20
CA ILE A 220 -1.25 6.48 -8.57
C ILE A 220 -1.75 5.25 -7.81
N MET A 221 -1.98 5.37 -6.50
CA MET A 221 -2.48 4.28 -5.67
C MET A 221 -3.86 3.80 -6.14
N THR A 222 -4.74 4.73 -6.54
CA THR A 222 -6.05 4.40 -7.10
C THR A 222 -5.96 3.67 -8.44
N VAL A 223 -5.03 4.08 -9.32
CA VAL A 223 -4.78 3.36 -10.58
C VAL A 223 -4.23 1.97 -10.31
N ALA A 224 -3.30 1.85 -9.36
CA ALA A 224 -2.67 0.59 -9.01
C ALA A 224 -3.65 -0.43 -8.38
N SER A 225 -4.71 0.01 -7.70
CA SER A 225 -5.75 -0.92 -7.21
C SER A 225 -6.63 -1.50 -8.33
N VAL A 226 -6.78 -0.78 -9.45
CA VAL A 226 -7.61 -1.23 -10.58
C VAL A 226 -6.83 -2.15 -11.53
N VAL A 227 -5.50 -1.97 -11.61
CA VAL A 227 -4.69 -2.65 -12.63
C VAL A 227 -4.01 -3.92 -12.08
N PRO A 228 -4.21 -5.09 -12.70
CA PRO A 228 -3.61 -6.35 -12.23
C PRO A 228 -2.13 -6.51 -12.59
N ASN A 229 -1.66 -5.81 -13.63
CA ASN A 229 -0.33 -5.96 -14.21
C ASN A 229 0.55 -4.72 -13.94
N VAL A 230 1.75 -4.93 -13.40
CA VAL A 230 2.68 -3.84 -13.06
C VAL A 230 3.01 -2.97 -14.28
N LEU A 231 3.34 -3.58 -15.41
CA LEU A 231 3.71 -2.86 -16.63
C LEU A 231 2.55 -1.98 -17.16
N MET A 232 1.33 -2.52 -17.13
CA MET A 232 0.14 -1.78 -17.49
C MET A 232 -0.12 -0.64 -16.50
N GLY A 233 0.10 -0.88 -15.21
CA GLY A 233 -0.08 0.10 -14.15
C GLY A 233 0.89 1.27 -14.28
N ILE A 234 2.16 1.01 -14.61
CA ILE A 234 3.14 2.08 -14.90
C ILE A 234 2.65 2.91 -16.09
N GLY A 235 2.26 2.27 -17.20
CA GLY A 235 1.78 2.97 -18.39
C GLY A 235 0.53 3.82 -18.13
N THR A 236 -0.49 3.24 -17.49
CA THR A 236 -1.74 3.95 -17.21
C THR A 236 -1.60 4.97 -16.09
N GLY A 237 -0.83 4.69 -15.04
CA GLY A 237 -0.58 5.61 -13.92
C GLY A 237 0.20 6.84 -14.36
N THR A 238 1.30 6.64 -15.08
CA THR A 238 2.05 7.75 -15.69
C THR A 238 1.21 8.48 -16.74
N GLY A 239 0.43 7.76 -17.54
CA GLY A 239 -0.51 8.35 -18.50
C GLY A 239 -1.53 9.27 -17.84
N VAL A 240 -2.15 8.83 -16.73
CA VAL A 240 -3.12 9.62 -15.95
C VAL A 240 -2.46 10.85 -15.35
N LEU A 241 -1.27 10.72 -14.76
CA LEU A 241 -0.55 11.88 -14.19
C LEU A 241 -0.13 12.89 -15.26
N ILE A 242 0.43 12.44 -16.38
CA ILE A 242 0.79 13.32 -17.49
C ILE A 242 -0.48 13.98 -18.05
N PHE A 243 -1.56 13.22 -18.21
CA PHE A 243 -2.85 13.77 -18.66
C PHE A 243 -3.35 14.86 -17.71
N MET A 244 -3.27 14.64 -16.39
CA MET A 244 -3.58 15.65 -15.38
C MET A 244 -2.62 16.85 -15.42
N MET A 245 -1.37 16.67 -15.86
CA MET A 245 -0.38 17.74 -15.99
C MET A 245 -0.54 18.56 -17.28
N MET A 246 -1.14 18.04 -18.35
CA MET A 246 -1.36 18.76 -19.61
C MET A 246 -2.14 20.09 -19.52
N PRO A 247 -3.27 20.22 -18.77
CA PRO A 247 -3.97 21.50 -18.62
C PRO A 247 -3.23 22.50 -17.72
N SER A 248 -2.16 22.08 -17.05
CA SER A 248 -1.38 22.94 -16.17
C SER A 248 -0.69 24.06 -16.96
N GLN A 249 -0.45 25.20 -16.31
CA GLN A 249 0.26 26.32 -16.94
C GLN A 249 1.73 25.99 -17.25
N ILE A 250 2.18 24.73 -17.08
CA ILE A 250 3.55 24.25 -17.29
C ILE A 250 3.93 24.35 -18.76
N PHE A 251 3.00 23.96 -19.65
CA PHE A 251 3.26 23.89 -21.09
C PHE A 251 2.80 25.13 -21.84
N ARG A 252 1.65 25.69 -21.45
CA ARG A 252 1.05 26.88 -22.07
C ARG A 252 0.26 27.66 -21.04
N ARG A 253 0.26 28.99 -21.15
CA ARG A 253 -0.56 29.85 -20.29
C ARG A 253 -2.04 29.49 -20.46
N LEU A 254 -2.76 29.37 -19.35
CA LEU A 254 -4.20 29.07 -19.29
C LEU A 254 -5.08 29.83 -20.32
N PRO A 255 -4.87 31.14 -20.58
CA PRO A 255 -5.68 31.87 -21.54
C PRO A 255 -5.57 31.39 -23.00
N ASP A 256 -4.44 30.80 -23.38
CA ASP A 256 -4.11 30.41 -24.76
C ASP A 256 -4.50 28.95 -25.08
N ILE A 257 -5.18 28.29 -24.14
CA ILE A 257 -5.60 26.89 -24.23
C ILE A 257 -7.00 26.78 -24.85
N PRO A 258 -7.27 25.79 -25.73
CA PRO A 258 -8.59 25.59 -26.35
C PRO A 258 -9.70 25.47 -25.31
N LYS A 259 -10.78 26.24 -25.52
CA LYS A 259 -11.83 26.45 -24.51
C LYS A 259 -12.61 25.18 -24.17
N PHE A 260 -13.00 24.38 -25.16
CA PHE A 260 -14.00 23.33 -25.00
C PHE A 260 -13.63 22.22 -24.00
N PHE A 261 -12.40 21.69 -24.09
CA PHE A 261 -11.97 20.56 -23.27
C PHE A 261 -10.90 20.91 -22.24
N TRP A 262 -9.92 21.74 -22.63
CA TRP A 262 -8.70 21.91 -21.84
C TRP A 262 -8.80 23.06 -20.82
N ARG A 263 -9.56 24.12 -21.11
CA ARG A 263 -9.67 25.31 -20.23
C ARG A 263 -10.79 25.24 -19.18
N TYR A 264 -11.80 24.41 -19.38
CA TYR A 264 -12.89 24.24 -18.41
C TYR A 264 -12.75 22.91 -17.68
N PRO A 265 -13.24 21.76 -18.20
CA PRO A 265 -13.35 20.55 -17.38
C PRO A 265 -11.98 20.05 -16.91
N MET A 266 -10.96 20.12 -17.76
CA MET A 266 -9.66 19.55 -17.45
C MET A 266 -8.81 20.42 -16.50
N SER A 267 -8.92 21.75 -16.57
CA SER A 267 -8.20 22.63 -15.66
C SER A 267 -8.79 22.66 -14.25
N TYR A 268 -10.09 22.40 -14.10
CA TYR A 268 -10.72 22.26 -12.78
C TYR A 268 -10.38 20.92 -12.13
N LEU A 269 -10.25 19.86 -12.93
CA LEU A 269 -9.92 18.51 -12.47
C LEU A 269 -8.45 18.34 -12.10
N SER A 270 -7.56 19.06 -12.79
CA SER A 270 -6.13 18.99 -12.53
C SER A 270 -5.76 19.67 -11.22
N PHE A 271 -5.15 18.95 -10.28
CA PHE A 271 -4.57 19.56 -9.08
C PHE A 271 -3.34 20.43 -9.40
N THR A 272 -2.67 20.17 -10.52
CA THR A 272 -1.45 20.88 -10.92
C THR A 272 -1.72 22.29 -11.42
N THR A 273 -2.90 22.58 -11.99
CA THR A 273 -3.31 23.95 -12.33
C THR A 273 -3.52 24.80 -11.08
N TRP A 274 -4.19 24.24 -10.07
CA TRP A 274 -4.42 24.90 -8.78
C TRP A 274 -3.12 25.15 -8.03
N ALA A 275 -2.25 24.14 -7.95
CA ALA A 275 -0.96 24.28 -7.27
C ALA A 275 -0.14 25.44 -7.85
N MET A 276 -0.18 25.65 -9.17
CA MET A 276 0.60 26.71 -9.79
C MET A 276 -0.07 28.09 -9.81
N GLN A 277 -1.40 28.17 -9.78
CA GLN A 277 -2.10 29.47 -9.70
C GLN A 277 -1.93 30.14 -8.33
N VAL A 278 -1.59 29.35 -7.33
CA VAL A 278 -1.55 29.76 -5.92
C VAL A 278 -0.22 30.45 -5.56
N GLN A 279 0.82 30.37 -6.41
CA GLN A 279 2.15 30.98 -6.20
C GLN A 279 2.37 32.27 -6.98
#